data_AF-A0A3Q4H6W0-F1
#
_entry.id   AF-A0A3Q4H6W0-F1
#
_cell.length_a   1.000
_cell.length_b   1.000
_cell.length_c   1.000
_cell.angle_alpha   90.00
_cell.angle_beta   90.00
_cell.angle_gamma   90.00
#
_symmetry.space_group_name_H-M   'P 1'
#
loop_
_entity.id
_entity.type
_entity.pdbx_description
1 polymer ?
#
loop_
_entity_poly.entity_id
_entity_poly.type
_entity_poly.pdbx_seq_one_letter_code
_entity_poly.pdbx_strand_id
1 'polypeptide(L)'
;ISADSVEYEAESWSLTVEHKFCKKQDKRAVKRQDVIYELMQTELHHLQTLHIMAEIFRRGMRQEVQLDTEAVERVFPCLDQLLLFHHAFFAAMKEQRHSSTQPQGHRNYLIQRIGDILIQQVSWCSWMKQVYGEFCSRHNEAVSFFKELQQHNKRFQTFIRVFNQQGNNSLVRRREIPECILLVTQRITKYPVLLERILHYTQGQSSTTIEAIEDKLNCFLS
;
A
#
# COMPACT_ATOMS: atom_id res chain seq x y z
N ILE A 1 6.74 -4.23 -14.38
CA ILE A 1 6.92 -3.00 -13.57
C ILE A 1 6.10 -1.93 -14.25
N SER A 2 5.01 -1.51 -13.62
CA SER A 2 3.96 -0.68 -14.22
C SER A 2 4.42 0.77 -14.42
N ALA A 3 3.80 1.49 -15.36
CA ALA A 3 3.95 2.94 -15.57
C ALA A 3 3.76 3.75 -14.26
N ASP A 4 2.91 3.25 -13.36
CA ASP A 4 2.71 3.83 -12.03
C ASP A 4 4.01 3.85 -11.20
N SER A 5 4.91 2.86 -11.34
CA SER A 5 6.16 2.82 -10.57
C SER A 5 7.11 3.96 -10.92
N VAL A 6 7.05 4.43 -12.18
CA VAL A 6 7.85 5.57 -12.67
C VAL A 6 7.23 6.90 -12.22
N GLU A 7 5.90 6.93 -12.08
CA GLU A 7 5.16 8.14 -11.70
C GLU A 7 5.36 8.55 -10.24
N TYR A 8 5.67 7.60 -9.36
CA TYR A 8 5.88 7.83 -7.92
C TYR A 8 7.35 7.64 -7.47
N GLU A 9 8.32 7.83 -8.37
CA GLU A 9 9.76 7.73 -8.03
C GLU A 9 10.27 8.92 -7.22
N ALA A 10 9.64 10.10 -7.35
CA ALA A 10 10.10 11.30 -6.66
C ALA A 10 9.95 11.15 -5.13
N GLU A 11 10.88 11.73 -4.36
CA GLU A 11 10.86 11.63 -2.89
C GLU A 11 9.72 12.43 -2.24
N SER A 12 9.15 13.41 -2.95
CA SER A 12 8.08 14.26 -2.43
C SER A 12 7.20 14.85 -3.53
N TRP A 13 6.03 15.35 -3.13
CA TRP A 13 5.17 16.12 -4.01
C TRP A 13 5.87 17.37 -4.57
N SER A 14 6.62 18.06 -3.71
CA SER A 14 7.37 19.27 -4.06
C SER A 14 8.46 19.04 -5.14
N LEU A 15 8.93 17.80 -5.31
CA LEU A 15 9.84 17.39 -6.38
C LEU A 15 9.11 16.83 -7.63
N THR A 16 7.81 16.53 -7.51
CA THR A 16 6.97 16.04 -8.60
C THR A 16 6.43 17.18 -9.46
N VAL A 17 6.03 18.28 -8.81
CA VAL A 17 5.46 19.47 -9.47
C VAL A 17 6.54 20.47 -9.90
N GLU A 18 6.20 21.38 -10.79
CA GLU A 18 7.12 22.42 -11.24
C GLU A 18 7.52 23.34 -10.08
N HIS A 19 8.81 23.61 -9.95
CA HIS A 19 9.37 24.43 -8.86
C HIS A 19 8.74 25.83 -8.76
N LYS A 20 8.40 26.47 -9.89
CA LYS A 20 7.70 27.77 -9.92
C LYS A 20 6.29 27.68 -9.33
N PHE A 21 5.59 26.57 -9.56
CA PHE A 21 4.26 26.32 -9.02
C PHE A 21 4.33 26.02 -7.52
N CYS A 22 5.27 25.16 -7.10
CA CYS A 22 5.51 24.85 -5.69
C CYS A 22 5.80 26.11 -4.86
N LYS A 23 6.62 27.04 -5.37
CA LYS A 23 6.97 28.30 -4.68
C LYS A 23 5.80 29.27 -4.49
N LYS A 24 4.71 29.11 -5.25
CA LYS A 24 3.49 29.93 -5.08
C LYS A 24 2.60 29.42 -3.95
N GLN A 25 2.80 28.19 -3.47
CA GLN A 25 2.02 27.62 -2.39
C GLN A 25 2.60 28.05 -1.04
N ASP A 26 1.73 28.19 -0.04
CA ASP A 26 2.18 28.42 1.32
C ASP A 26 2.83 27.15 1.91
N LYS A 27 3.67 27.33 2.93
CA LYS A 27 4.44 26.23 3.54
C LYS A 27 3.54 25.11 4.09
N ARG A 28 2.36 25.44 4.61
CA ARG A 28 1.42 24.47 5.19
C ARG A 28 0.80 23.63 4.09
N ALA A 29 0.39 24.24 2.98
CA ALA A 29 -0.13 23.54 1.81
C ALA A 29 0.92 22.60 1.21
N VAL A 30 2.18 23.04 1.06
CA VAL A 30 3.27 22.15 0.57
C VAL A 30 3.41 20.94 1.48
N LYS A 31 3.48 21.13 2.80
CA LYS A 31 3.57 20.02 3.75
C LYS A 31 2.37 19.08 3.69
N ARG A 32 1.16 19.62 3.54
CA ARG A 32 -0.04 18.80 3.35
C ARG A 32 0.07 17.93 2.09
N GLN A 33 0.51 18.50 0.97
CA GLN A 33 0.66 17.73 -0.27
C GLN A 33 1.79 16.68 -0.18
N ASP A 34 2.91 17.00 0.49
CA ASP A 34 3.98 16.03 0.72
C ASP A 34 3.44 14.80 1.50
N VAL A 35 2.62 14.99 2.53
CA VAL A 35 2.03 13.87 3.30
C VAL A 35 0.99 13.09 2.47
N ILE A 36 0.16 13.77 1.67
CA ILE A 36 -0.79 13.08 0.77
C ILE A 36 -0.03 12.23 -0.27
N TYR A 37 1.04 12.79 -0.83
CA TYR A 37 1.90 12.06 -1.76
C TYR A 37 2.59 10.87 -1.10
N GLU A 38 3.06 11.00 0.14
CA GLU A 38 3.60 9.89 0.95
C GLU A 38 2.55 8.77 1.13
N LEU A 39 1.29 9.11 1.40
CA LEU A 39 0.20 8.13 1.48
C LEU A 39 0.05 7.37 0.15
N MET A 40 -0.01 8.07 -0.97
CA MET A 40 -0.15 7.47 -2.31
C MET A 40 1.05 6.59 -2.67
N GLN A 41 2.27 7.10 -2.47
CA GLN A 41 3.51 6.38 -2.77
C GLN A 41 3.65 5.12 -1.92
N THR A 42 3.39 5.22 -0.61
CA THR A 42 3.46 4.05 0.28
C THR A 42 2.34 3.05 0.02
N GLU A 43 1.18 3.48 -0.49
CA GLU A 43 0.13 2.58 -0.96
C GLU A 43 0.56 1.81 -2.21
N LEU A 44 1.20 2.47 -3.18
CA LEU A 44 1.77 1.80 -4.34
C LEU A 44 2.82 0.76 -3.93
N HIS A 45 3.71 1.08 -2.99
CA HIS A 45 4.68 0.12 -2.46
C HIS A 45 4.00 -1.07 -1.75
N HIS A 46 2.88 -0.84 -1.08
CA HIS A 46 2.09 -1.91 -0.48
C HIS A 46 1.48 -2.83 -1.56
N LEU A 47 0.88 -2.26 -2.60
CA LEU A 47 0.38 -3.01 -3.77
C LEU A 47 1.47 -3.82 -4.47
N GLN A 48 2.67 -3.25 -4.65
CA GLN A 48 3.81 -3.98 -5.19
C GLN A 48 4.18 -5.19 -4.33
N THR A 49 4.14 -5.05 -2.99
CA THR A 49 4.38 -6.16 -2.06
C THR A 49 3.31 -7.24 -2.20
N LEU A 50 2.02 -6.86 -2.22
CA LEU A 50 0.91 -7.80 -2.43
C LEU A 50 1.00 -8.52 -3.77
N HIS A 51 1.41 -7.82 -4.84
CA HIS A 51 1.62 -8.43 -6.16
C HIS A 51 2.78 -9.41 -6.18
N ILE A 52 3.89 -9.14 -5.48
CA ILE A 52 4.97 -10.12 -5.32
C ILE A 52 4.43 -11.36 -4.61
N MET A 53 3.67 -11.18 -3.53
CA MET A 53 3.05 -12.30 -2.81
C MET A 53 2.12 -13.12 -3.72
N ALA A 54 1.30 -12.49 -4.55
CA ALA A 54 0.33 -13.18 -5.40
C ALA A 54 0.95 -13.80 -6.66
N GLU A 55 1.68 -13.01 -7.44
CA GLU A 55 2.11 -13.39 -8.79
C GLU A 55 3.41 -14.19 -8.81
N ILE A 56 4.21 -14.07 -7.76
CA ILE A 56 5.48 -14.77 -7.64
C ILE A 56 5.34 -15.90 -6.62
N PHE A 57 5.11 -15.57 -5.35
CA PHE A 57 5.18 -16.59 -4.30
C PHE A 57 3.99 -17.54 -4.34
N ARG A 58 2.76 -17.04 -4.29
CA ARG A 58 1.54 -17.86 -4.35
C ARG A 58 1.46 -18.65 -5.65
N ARG A 59 1.75 -18.02 -6.79
CA ARG A 59 1.77 -18.69 -8.09
C ARG A 59 2.84 -19.79 -8.16
N GLY A 60 4.07 -19.50 -7.75
CA GLY A 60 5.17 -20.48 -7.73
C GLY A 60 4.91 -21.65 -6.78
N MET A 61 4.33 -21.38 -5.60
CA MET A 61 3.88 -22.42 -4.67
C MET A 61 2.87 -23.39 -5.32
N ARG A 62 1.90 -22.86 -6.07
CA ARG A 62 0.88 -23.67 -6.76
C ARG A 62 1.44 -24.41 -7.98
N GLN A 63 2.23 -23.75 -8.82
CA GLN A 63 2.62 -24.27 -10.14
C GLN A 63 3.94 -25.06 -10.12
N GLU A 64 4.95 -24.57 -9.42
CA GLU A 64 6.30 -25.15 -9.42
C GLU A 64 6.50 -26.10 -8.24
N VAL A 65 6.06 -25.69 -7.05
CA VAL A 65 6.17 -26.51 -5.83
C VAL A 65 5.03 -27.54 -5.75
N GLN A 66 3.89 -27.23 -6.38
CA GLN A 66 2.67 -28.05 -6.41
C GLN A 66 2.06 -28.24 -5.01
N LEU A 67 2.08 -27.18 -4.20
CA LEU A 67 1.32 -27.15 -2.96
C LEU A 67 -0.18 -27.08 -3.28
N ASP A 68 -0.99 -27.76 -2.45
CA ASP A 68 -2.44 -27.65 -2.53
C ASP A 68 -2.94 -26.27 -2.11
N THR A 69 -4.22 -26.01 -2.38
CA THR A 69 -4.86 -24.72 -2.07
C THR A 69 -4.81 -24.41 -0.58
N GLU A 70 -5.01 -25.42 0.29
CA GLU A 70 -5.06 -25.22 1.74
C GLU A 70 -3.69 -24.77 2.26
N ALA A 71 -2.60 -25.44 1.88
CA ALA A 71 -1.23 -25.07 2.23
C ALA A 71 -0.88 -23.66 1.76
N VAL A 72 -1.36 -23.25 0.60
CA VAL A 72 -1.12 -21.90 0.06
C VAL A 72 -1.89 -20.84 0.86
N GLU A 73 -3.16 -21.08 1.18
CA GLU A 73 -3.99 -20.18 2.00
C GLU A 73 -3.51 -20.09 3.46
N ARG A 74 -2.78 -21.11 3.96
CA ARG A 74 -2.10 -21.04 5.26
C ARG A 74 -0.95 -20.02 5.29
N VAL A 75 -0.30 -19.77 4.15
CA VAL A 75 0.78 -18.76 4.06
C VAL A 75 0.21 -17.37 3.74
N PHE A 76 -0.79 -17.30 2.87
CA PHE A 76 -1.31 -16.03 2.34
C PHE A 76 -2.84 -15.92 2.48
N PRO A 77 -3.37 -15.94 3.70
CA PRO A 77 -4.81 -15.76 3.90
C PRO A 77 -5.27 -14.40 3.36
N CYS A 78 -6.49 -14.33 2.84
CA CYS A 78 -7.13 -13.07 2.43
C CYS A 78 -6.37 -12.22 1.39
N LEU A 79 -5.41 -12.78 0.65
CA LEU A 79 -4.55 -12.01 -0.24
C LEU A 79 -5.33 -11.35 -1.39
N ASP A 80 -6.35 -12.01 -1.93
CA ASP A 80 -7.18 -11.46 -3.00
C ASP A 80 -8.07 -10.30 -2.51
N GLN A 81 -8.60 -10.42 -1.29
CA GLN A 81 -9.37 -9.36 -0.64
C GLN A 81 -8.48 -8.12 -0.41
N LEU A 82 -7.27 -8.32 0.12
CA LEU A 82 -6.27 -7.25 0.28
C LEU A 82 -5.99 -6.56 -1.06
N LEU A 83 -5.66 -7.34 -2.10
CA LEU A 83 -5.40 -6.79 -3.44
C LEU A 83 -6.57 -5.97 -3.97
N LEU A 84 -7.79 -6.51 -3.94
CA LEU A 84 -8.98 -5.86 -4.46
C LEU A 84 -9.19 -4.48 -3.83
N PHE A 85 -9.09 -4.44 -2.51
CA PHE A 85 -9.32 -3.22 -1.74
C PHE A 85 -8.23 -2.18 -1.95
N HIS A 86 -6.95 -2.57 -1.83
CA HIS A 86 -5.84 -1.64 -1.98
C HIS A 86 -5.75 -1.10 -3.41
N HIS A 87 -6.16 -1.89 -4.42
CA HIS A 87 -6.31 -1.39 -5.79
C HIS A 87 -7.41 -0.33 -5.90
N ALA A 88 -8.59 -0.59 -5.34
CA ALA A 88 -9.69 0.37 -5.35
C ALA A 88 -9.32 1.67 -4.62
N PHE A 89 -8.66 1.56 -3.46
CA PHE A 89 -8.20 2.71 -2.70
C PHE A 89 -7.14 3.53 -3.44
N PHE A 90 -6.14 2.86 -4.03
CA PHE A 90 -5.13 3.54 -4.85
C PHE A 90 -5.73 4.17 -6.11
N ALA A 91 -6.68 3.51 -6.78
CA ALA A 91 -7.37 4.05 -7.94
C ALA A 91 -8.13 5.33 -7.61
N ALA A 92 -8.85 5.37 -6.48
CA ALA A 92 -9.54 6.58 -6.02
C ALA A 92 -8.56 7.74 -5.74
N MET A 93 -7.37 7.45 -5.17
CA MET A 93 -6.32 8.46 -5.02
C MET A 93 -5.79 8.97 -6.36
N LYS A 94 -5.58 8.09 -7.34
CA LYS A 94 -5.15 8.50 -8.70
C LYS A 94 -6.19 9.38 -9.38
N GLU A 95 -7.47 9.01 -9.29
CA GLU A 95 -8.57 9.81 -9.83
C GLU A 95 -8.62 11.20 -9.20
N GLN A 96 -8.49 11.28 -7.87
CA GLN A 96 -8.48 12.57 -7.17
C GLN A 96 -7.26 13.43 -7.52
N ARG A 97 -6.09 12.83 -7.73
CA ARG A 97 -4.91 13.54 -8.24
C ARG A 97 -5.18 14.08 -9.64
N HIS A 98 -5.77 13.28 -10.53
CA HIS A 98 -6.09 13.68 -11.89
C HIS A 98 -7.10 14.83 -11.94
N SER A 99 -8.16 14.77 -11.12
CA SER A 99 -9.16 15.84 -11.01
C SER A 99 -8.60 17.12 -10.37
N SER A 100 -7.46 17.03 -9.68
CA SER A 100 -6.77 18.15 -9.02
C SER A 100 -5.67 18.80 -9.87
N THR A 101 -5.53 18.41 -11.15
CA THR A 101 -4.57 19.00 -12.09
C THR A 101 -4.76 20.50 -12.24
N GLN A 102 -3.66 21.22 -12.42
CA GLN A 102 -3.65 22.67 -12.49
C GLN A 102 -3.46 23.12 -13.94
N PRO A 103 -4.18 24.15 -14.41
CA PRO A 103 -4.03 24.66 -15.78
C PRO A 103 -2.61 25.16 -16.09
N GLN A 104 -1.91 25.63 -15.06
CA GLN A 104 -0.54 26.12 -15.17
C GLN A 104 0.42 24.94 -15.05
N GLY A 105 0.77 24.27 -16.15
CA GLY A 105 1.85 23.27 -16.21
C GLY A 105 1.39 21.82 -16.21
N HIS A 106 1.99 21.00 -17.08
CA HIS A 106 1.52 19.65 -17.42
C HIS A 106 1.64 18.62 -16.29
N ARG A 107 2.39 18.91 -15.23
CA ARG A 107 2.62 18.02 -14.08
C ARG A 107 2.06 18.57 -12.77
N ASN A 108 1.47 19.76 -12.79
CA ASN A 108 1.05 20.44 -11.57
C ASN A 108 -0.33 19.96 -11.14
N TYR A 109 -0.49 19.64 -9.86
CA TYR A 109 -1.76 19.25 -9.25
C TYR A 109 -1.76 19.70 -7.79
N LEU A 110 -2.94 19.95 -7.23
CA LEU A 110 -3.09 20.36 -5.82
C LEU A 110 -4.35 19.73 -5.23
N ILE A 111 -4.18 18.63 -4.48
CA ILE A 111 -5.31 17.88 -3.93
C ILE A 111 -5.94 18.67 -2.80
N GLN A 112 -7.15 19.21 -2.98
CA GLN A 112 -7.85 19.97 -1.95
C GLN A 112 -8.73 19.07 -1.08
N ARG A 113 -9.42 18.09 -1.65
CA ARG A 113 -10.42 17.26 -0.93
C ARG A 113 -9.97 15.81 -0.83
N ILE A 114 -9.06 15.52 0.09
CA ILE A 114 -8.67 14.12 0.37
C ILE A 114 -9.79 13.37 1.14
N GLY A 115 -10.62 14.10 1.89
CA GLY A 115 -11.73 13.54 2.66
C GLY A 115 -12.75 12.78 1.81
N ASP A 116 -12.98 13.21 0.57
CA ASP A 116 -13.92 12.55 -0.36
C ASP A 116 -13.57 11.07 -0.58
N ILE A 117 -12.26 10.77 -0.69
CA ILE A 117 -11.77 9.38 -0.84
C ILE A 117 -12.06 8.57 0.43
N LEU A 118 -11.87 9.19 1.59
CA LEU A 118 -12.07 8.54 2.89
C LEU A 118 -13.57 8.29 3.16
N ILE A 119 -14.44 9.22 2.77
CA ILE A 119 -15.90 9.12 2.94
C ILE A 119 -16.47 8.00 2.08
N GLN A 120 -16.03 7.87 0.82
CA GLN A 120 -16.55 6.86 -0.11
C GLN A 120 -16.37 5.42 0.41
N GLN A 121 -15.45 5.20 1.35
CA GLN A 121 -15.21 3.90 1.95
C GLN A 121 -15.89 3.83 3.34
N VAL A 122 -17.22 3.79 3.36
CA VAL A 122 -17.99 3.73 4.63
C VAL A 122 -17.69 2.44 5.40
N SER A 123 -17.55 1.31 4.70
CA SER A 123 -17.18 0.01 5.28
C SER A 123 -15.68 -0.21 5.46
N TRP A 124 -14.85 0.82 5.26
CA TRP A 124 -13.38 0.72 5.28
C TRP A 124 -12.87 0.07 6.56
N CYS A 125 -13.39 0.55 7.68
CA CYS A 125 -12.94 0.22 9.01
C CYS A 125 -13.28 -1.21 9.41
N SER A 126 -14.55 -1.59 9.25
CA SER A 126 -15.02 -2.94 9.57
C SER A 126 -14.34 -3.98 8.67
N TRP A 127 -14.22 -3.66 7.37
CA TRP A 127 -13.53 -4.51 6.42
C TRP A 127 -12.03 -4.66 6.74
N MET A 128 -11.32 -3.57 7.02
CA MET A 128 -9.90 -3.61 7.38
C MET A 128 -9.69 -4.42 8.66
N LYS A 129 -10.50 -4.21 9.70
CA LYS A 129 -10.42 -4.98 10.95
C LYS A 129 -10.62 -6.47 10.70
N GLN A 130 -11.61 -6.84 9.88
CA GLN A 130 -11.86 -8.25 9.55
C GLN A 130 -10.71 -8.86 8.76
N VAL A 131 -10.33 -8.25 7.64
CA VAL A 131 -9.36 -8.82 6.70
C VAL A 131 -7.94 -8.83 7.28
N TYR A 132 -7.50 -7.72 7.89
CA TYR A 132 -6.22 -7.70 8.58
C TYR A 132 -6.26 -8.50 9.88
N GLY A 133 -7.40 -8.61 10.56
CA GLY A 133 -7.54 -9.49 11.73
C GLY A 133 -7.27 -10.95 11.37
N GLU A 134 -7.87 -11.43 10.29
CA GLU A 134 -7.60 -12.78 9.78
C GLU A 134 -6.15 -12.92 9.32
N PHE A 135 -5.65 -11.99 8.49
CA PHE A 135 -4.28 -12.03 7.98
C PHE A 135 -3.24 -12.08 9.12
N CYS A 136 -3.37 -11.17 10.09
CA CYS A 136 -2.42 -11.02 11.19
C CYS A 136 -2.54 -12.16 12.21
N SER A 137 -3.73 -12.72 12.44
CA SER A 137 -3.90 -13.86 13.36
C SER A 137 -3.12 -15.10 12.91
N ARG A 138 -2.93 -15.27 11.59
CA ARG A 138 -2.14 -16.38 11.01
C ARG A 138 -0.67 -16.05 10.78
N HIS A 139 -0.20 -14.85 11.14
CA HIS A 139 1.18 -14.40 10.88
C HIS A 139 2.23 -15.42 11.37
N ASN A 140 2.15 -15.84 12.63
CA ASN A 140 3.12 -16.76 13.22
C ASN A 140 3.07 -18.15 12.56
N GLU A 141 1.86 -18.63 12.25
CA GLU A 141 1.67 -19.91 11.57
C GLU A 141 2.27 -19.87 10.16
N ALA A 142 1.95 -18.84 9.37
CA ALA A 142 2.46 -18.65 8.02
C ALA A 142 3.99 -18.61 7.98
N VAL A 143 4.61 -17.88 8.92
CA VAL A 143 6.08 -17.81 9.04
C VAL A 143 6.68 -19.16 9.46
N SER A 144 6.05 -19.89 10.38
CA SER A 144 6.51 -21.23 10.80
C SER A 144 6.43 -22.22 9.63
N PHE A 145 5.28 -22.28 8.97
CA PHE A 145 5.04 -23.17 7.84
C PHE A 145 5.97 -22.87 6.66
N PHE A 146 6.26 -21.59 6.39
CA PHE A 146 7.29 -21.21 5.43
C PHE A 146 8.67 -21.77 5.79
N LYS A 147 9.09 -21.67 7.06
CA LYS A 147 10.38 -22.23 7.51
C LYS A 147 10.42 -23.75 7.38
N GLU A 148 9.33 -24.43 7.68
CA GLU A 148 9.21 -25.89 7.48
C GLU A 148 9.35 -26.26 6.00
N LEU A 149 8.67 -25.54 5.10
CA LEU A 149 8.82 -25.73 3.66
C LEU A 149 10.26 -25.51 3.20
N GLN A 150 10.94 -24.48 3.70
CA GLN A 150 12.36 -24.24 3.40
C GLN A 150 13.26 -25.37 3.90
N GLN A 151 12.97 -25.98 5.04
CA GLN A 151 13.80 -27.04 5.62
C GLN A 151 13.56 -28.41 4.97
N HIS A 152 12.30 -28.74 4.69
CA HIS A 152 11.91 -30.12 4.36
C HIS A 152 11.45 -30.31 2.91
N ASN A 153 11.06 -29.26 2.19
CA ASN A 153 10.55 -29.38 0.82
C ASN A 153 11.60 -29.01 -0.23
N LYS A 154 12.19 -30.02 -0.89
CA LYS A 154 13.23 -29.82 -1.92
C LYS A 154 12.74 -29.01 -3.13
N ARG A 155 11.47 -29.14 -3.52
CA ARG A 155 10.91 -28.33 -4.62
C ARG A 155 10.83 -26.87 -4.22
N PHE A 156 10.40 -26.60 -2.99
CA PHE A 156 10.36 -25.25 -2.44
C PHE A 156 11.75 -24.63 -2.34
N GLN A 157 12.75 -25.38 -1.87
CA GLN A 157 14.15 -24.95 -1.82
C GLN A 157 14.68 -24.56 -3.21
N THR A 158 14.40 -25.38 -4.23
CA THR A 158 14.78 -25.09 -5.62
C THR A 158 14.07 -23.84 -6.13
N PHE A 159 12.75 -23.73 -5.90
CA PHE A 159 11.96 -22.56 -6.29
C PHE A 159 12.55 -21.26 -5.72
N ILE A 160 12.79 -21.19 -4.40
CA ILE A 160 13.38 -20.01 -3.75
C ILE A 160 14.77 -19.71 -4.30
N ARG A 161 15.60 -20.75 -4.52
CA ARG A 161 16.93 -20.58 -5.10
C ARG A 161 16.87 -19.98 -6.52
N VAL A 162 16.00 -20.52 -7.38
CA VAL A 162 15.82 -20.06 -8.75
C VAL A 162 15.27 -18.64 -8.77
N PHE A 163 14.26 -18.33 -7.96
CA PHE A 163 13.73 -16.98 -7.80
C PHE A 163 14.83 -15.97 -7.42
N ASN A 164 15.65 -16.29 -6.43
CA ASN A 164 16.76 -15.44 -5.98
C ASN A 164 17.85 -15.26 -7.05
N GLN A 165 18.03 -16.24 -7.95
CA GLN A 165 19.02 -16.21 -9.04
C GLN A 165 18.50 -15.46 -10.28
N GLN A 166 17.22 -15.60 -10.62
CA GLN A 166 16.59 -14.99 -11.79
C GLN A 166 16.23 -13.51 -11.60
N GLY A 167 16.28 -13.01 -10.35
CA GLY A 167 16.02 -11.62 -10.01
C GLY A 167 17.09 -10.65 -10.52
N ASN A 168 17.12 -10.34 -11.82
CA ASN A 168 17.85 -9.20 -12.40
C ASN A 168 17.24 -7.83 -11.99
N ASN A 169 16.22 -7.83 -11.13
CA ASN A 169 15.45 -6.66 -10.73
C ASN A 169 15.69 -6.35 -9.24
N SER A 170 16.38 -5.25 -8.95
CA SER A 170 16.92 -4.93 -7.61
C SER A 170 15.85 -4.81 -6.51
N LEU A 171 14.62 -4.45 -6.87
CA LEU A 171 13.49 -4.27 -5.94
C LEU A 171 12.92 -5.60 -5.41
N VAL A 172 13.03 -6.67 -6.20
CA VAL A 172 12.53 -8.01 -5.89
C VAL A 172 13.56 -8.81 -5.09
N ARG A 173 14.85 -8.47 -5.25
CA ARG A 173 16.02 -9.24 -4.81
C ARG A 173 16.23 -9.34 -3.28
N ARG A 174 15.33 -8.80 -2.45
CA ARG A 174 15.52 -8.77 -0.99
C ARG A 174 14.33 -9.21 -0.16
N ARG A 175 13.11 -9.28 -0.72
CA ARG A 175 11.92 -9.54 0.08
C ARG A 175 11.63 -11.02 0.14
N GLU A 176 11.92 -11.62 1.29
CA GLU A 176 11.47 -12.98 1.61
C GLU A 176 10.00 -12.98 2.04
N ILE A 177 9.35 -14.14 2.00
CA ILE A 177 7.95 -14.29 2.41
C ILE A 177 7.69 -13.74 3.83
N PRO A 178 8.51 -14.03 4.86
CA PRO A 178 8.31 -13.45 6.19
C PRO A 178 8.36 -11.92 6.21
N GLU A 179 9.24 -11.30 5.40
CA GLU A 179 9.32 -9.84 5.28
C GLU A 179 8.06 -9.28 4.61
N CYS A 180 7.59 -9.89 3.52
CA CYS A 180 6.34 -9.52 2.88
C CYS A 180 5.15 -9.59 3.84
N ILE A 181 5.02 -10.68 4.60
CA ILE A 181 3.96 -10.83 5.60
C ILE A 181 4.06 -9.71 6.66
N LEU A 182 5.27 -9.45 7.18
CA LEU A 182 5.50 -8.39 8.16
C LEU A 182 5.11 -7.01 7.63
N LEU A 183 5.48 -6.69 6.39
CA LEU A 183 5.14 -5.42 5.74
C LEU A 183 3.63 -5.25 5.55
N VAL A 184 2.92 -6.33 5.22
CA VAL A 184 1.45 -6.31 5.14
C VAL A 184 0.86 -6.08 6.53
N THR A 185 1.29 -6.85 7.53
CA THR A 185 0.85 -6.68 8.94
C THR A 185 1.07 -5.25 9.45
N GLN A 186 2.19 -4.63 9.09
CA GLN A 186 2.50 -3.26 9.50
C GLN A 186 1.73 -2.18 8.73
N ARG A 187 1.15 -2.47 7.55
CA ARG A 187 0.51 -1.44 6.73
C ARG A 187 -0.65 -0.77 7.46
N ILE A 188 -1.50 -1.55 8.12
CA ILE A 188 -2.68 -1.02 8.81
C ILE A 188 -2.32 0.02 9.89
N THR A 189 -1.17 -0.13 10.56
CA THR A 189 -0.72 0.80 11.60
C THR A 189 -0.12 2.10 11.04
N LYS A 190 0.13 2.18 9.72
CA LYS A 190 0.62 3.40 9.08
C LYS A 190 -0.48 4.41 8.77
N TYR A 191 -1.71 3.95 8.55
CA TYR A 191 -2.81 4.84 8.19
C TYR A 191 -3.12 5.89 9.27
N PRO A 192 -3.20 5.56 10.58
CA PRO A 192 -3.45 6.57 11.61
C PRO A 192 -2.40 7.69 11.61
N VAL A 193 -1.11 7.33 11.56
CA VAL A 193 0.00 8.29 11.56
C VAL A 193 -0.05 9.23 10.34
N LEU A 194 -0.37 8.69 9.16
CA LEU A 194 -0.50 9.48 7.94
C LEU A 194 -1.73 10.40 8.01
N LEU A 195 -2.87 9.88 8.46
CA LEU A 195 -4.11 10.64 8.59
C LEU A 195 -4.01 11.76 9.63
N GLU A 196 -3.37 11.53 10.78
CA GLU A 196 -3.08 12.57 11.79
C GLU A 196 -2.23 13.70 11.21
N ARG A 197 -1.20 13.36 10.44
CA ARG A 197 -0.35 14.37 9.77
C ARG A 197 -1.12 15.15 8.71
N ILE A 198 -1.98 14.49 7.93
CA ILE A 198 -2.86 15.17 6.96
C ILE A 198 -3.81 16.11 7.71
N LEU A 199 -4.45 15.65 8.78
CA LEU A 199 -5.37 16.44 9.61
C LEU A 199 -4.67 17.68 10.17
N HIS A 200 -3.48 17.51 10.75
CA HIS A 200 -2.66 18.60 11.29
C HIS A 200 -2.43 19.70 10.24
N TYR A 201 -2.14 19.34 8.99
CA TYR A 201 -1.95 20.33 7.92
C TYR A 201 -3.23 20.78 7.22
N THR A 202 -4.39 20.21 7.57
CA THR A 202 -5.72 20.54 7.00
C THR A 202 -6.52 21.52 7.86
N GLN A 203 -6.10 21.83 9.09
CA GLN A 203 -6.87 22.73 9.97
C GLN A 203 -7.07 24.11 9.31
N GLY A 204 -8.32 24.56 9.21
CA GLY A 204 -8.71 25.77 8.49
C GLY A 204 -9.28 25.53 7.08
N GLN A 205 -9.41 24.28 6.64
CA GLN A 205 -10.15 23.88 5.43
C GLN A 205 -11.60 23.45 5.76
N SER A 206 -12.36 23.02 4.75
CA SER A 206 -13.76 22.58 4.88
C SER A 206 -13.96 21.56 6.01
N SER A 207 -14.99 21.78 6.85
CA SER A 207 -15.36 20.92 7.98
C SER A 207 -15.56 19.46 7.54
N THR A 208 -16.15 19.23 6.37
CA THR A 208 -16.40 17.89 5.83
C THR A 208 -15.12 17.07 5.62
N THR A 209 -14.01 17.69 5.20
CA THR A 209 -12.74 16.96 5.05
C THR A 209 -12.12 16.62 6.41
N ILE A 210 -12.26 17.51 7.38
CA ILE A 210 -11.78 17.30 8.76
C ILE A 210 -12.56 16.16 9.41
N GLU A 211 -13.89 16.24 9.37
CA GLU A 211 -14.81 15.22 9.90
C GLU A 211 -14.53 13.84 9.29
N ALA A 212 -14.28 13.77 7.98
CA ALA A 212 -13.94 12.52 7.30
C ALA A 212 -12.64 11.89 7.81
N ILE A 213 -11.61 12.70 8.06
CA ILE A 213 -10.33 12.21 8.56
C ILE A 213 -10.48 11.77 10.02
N GLU A 214 -11.18 12.55 10.83
CA GLU A 214 -11.45 12.24 12.24
C GLU A 214 -12.28 10.96 12.41
N ASP A 215 -13.32 10.75 11.58
CA ASP A 215 -14.09 9.51 11.53
C ASP A 215 -13.18 8.29 11.32
N LYS A 216 -12.27 8.37 10.34
CA LYS A 216 -11.33 7.27 10.06
C LYS A 216 -10.32 7.06 11.18
N LEU A 217 -9.79 8.13 11.77
CA LEU A 217 -8.87 8.02 12.91
C LEU A 217 -9.54 7.33 14.11
N ASN A 218 -10.75 7.76 14.47
CA ASN A 218 -11.52 7.16 15.55
C ASN A 218 -11.81 5.67 15.29
N CYS A 219 -12.02 5.30 14.02
CA CYS A 219 -12.25 3.90 13.68
C CYS A 219 -11.00 3.01 13.84
N PHE A 220 -9.79 3.53 13.61
CA PHE A 220 -8.55 2.79 13.84
C PHE A 220 -8.18 2.68 15.32
N LEU A 221 -8.63 3.63 16.14
CA LEU A 221 -8.37 3.68 17.58
C LEU A 221 -9.40 2.88 18.41
N SER A 222 -10.51 2.46 17.80
CA SER A 222 -11.57 1.64 18.42
C SER A 222 -11.39 0.15 18.14
#